data_AF-A0A1F5WZ74-F1
#
_entry.id   AF-A0A1F5WZ74-F1
#
_cell.length_a   1.000
_cell.length_b   1.000
_cell.length_c   1.000
_cell.angle_alpha   90.00
_cell.angle_beta   90.00
_cell.angle_gamma   90.00
#
_symmetry.space_group_name_H-M   'P 1'
#
loop_
_entity.id
_entity.type
_entity.pdbx_description
1 polymer ?
#
loop_
_entity_poly.entity_id
_entity_poly.type
_entity_poly.pdbx_seq_one_letter_code
_entity_poly.pdbx_strand_id
1 'polypeptide(L)' 'MAENDNVVKVTGYCVKCREKDREMKGATEVAMKGKGGVERKAMTGTCAVCGTKMFKILGKPKTE' A
#
# COMPACT_ATOMS: atom_id res chain seq x y z
N MET A 1 7.67 -7.92 -31.63
CA MET A 1 6.71 -8.30 -30.58
C MET A 1 6.42 -7.07 -29.75
N ALA A 2 5.16 -6.63 -29.67
CA ALA A 2 4.75 -5.49 -28.86
C ALA A 2 4.27 -5.99 -27.50
N GLU A 3 5.13 -5.91 -26.50
CA GLU A 3 4.75 -6.19 -25.11
C GLU A 3 4.08 -4.93 -24.56
N ASN A 4 2.75 -4.94 -24.59
CA ASN A 4 1.89 -4.00 -23.91
C ASN A 4 2.04 -4.23 -22.40
N ASP A 5 3.06 -3.61 -21.82
CA ASP A 5 3.28 -3.49 -20.38
C ASP A 5 2.21 -2.54 -19.80
N ASN A 6 1.01 -3.08 -19.57
CA ASN A 6 -0.03 -2.40 -18.81
C ASN A 6 0.33 -2.48 -17.32
N VAL A 7 1.37 -1.74 -16.92
CA VAL A 7 1.69 -1.54 -15.50
C VAL A 7 0.61 -0.67 -14.89
N VAL A 8 -0.30 -1.33 -14.17
CA VAL A 8 -1.26 -0.70 -13.27
C VAL A 8 -0.47 0.02 -12.17
N LYS A 9 -0.17 1.30 -12.40
CA LYS A 9 0.56 2.16 -11.46
C LYS A 9 -0.34 2.48 -10.27
N VAL A 10 -0.17 1.75 -9.17
CA VAL A 10 -0.81 2.10 -7.90
C VAL A 10 -0.11 3.35 -7.35
N THR A 11 -0.74 4.51 -7.39
CA THR A 11 -0.19 5.73 -6.79
C THR A 11 -0.71 5.91 -5.36
N GLY A 12 0.13 6.45 -4.48
CA GLY A 12 -0.24 6.70 -3.09
C GLY A 12 0.59 7.81 -2.46
N TYR A 13 0.16 8.25 -1.28
CA TYR A 13 0.80 9.36 -0.59
C TYR A 13 2.11 8.95 0.08
N CYS A 14 3.21 9.62 -0.28
CA CYS A 14 4.50 9.45 0.34
C CYS A 14 4.76 10.54 1.36
N VAL A 15 4.84 10.18 2.64
CA VAL A 15 5.22 11.10 3.73
C VAL A 15 6.62 11.70 3.55
N LYS A 16 7.54 10.96 2.92
CA LYS A 16 8.91 11.43 2.63
C LYS A 16 8.96 12.42 1.47
N CYS A 17 8.21 12.15 0.40
CA CYS A 17 8.16 13.03 -0.77
C CYS A 17 7.11 14.15 -0.60
N ARG A 18 6.21 14.02 0.39
CA ARG A 18 5.03 14.87 0.61
C ARG A 18 4.12 14.99 -0.62
N GLU A 19 4.20 14.02 -1.52
CA GLU A 19 3.45 13.94 -2.77
C GLU A 19 2.37 12.86 -2.67
N LYS A 20 1.20 13.13 -3.25
CA LYS A 20 0.00 12.29 -3.20
C LYS A 20 -0.02 11.21 -4.30
N ASP A 21 0.69 11.48 -5.39
CA ASP A 21 0.69 10.69 -6.62
C ASP A 21 1.99 9.88 -6.78
N ARG A 22 2.50 9.29 -5.69
CA ARG A 22 3.73 8.50 -5.75
C ARG A 22 3.45 7.07 -6.13
N GLU A 23 4.08 6.59 -7.20
CA GLU A 23 4.02 5.19 -7.62
C GLU A 23 4.49 4.27 -6.47
N MET A 24 3.58 3.42 -6.01
CA MET A 24 3.81 2.32 -5.09
C MET A 24 4.09 1.06 -5.91
N LYS A 25 5.35 0.61 -5.88
CA LYS A 25 5.74 -0.69 -6.42
C LYS A 25 5.37 -1.79 -5.43
N GLY A 26 4.69 -2.82 -5.91
CA GLY A 26 4.35 -4.01 -5.13
C GLY A 26 3.38 -3.74 -3.99
N ALA A 27 2.37 -2.89 -4.21
CA ALA A 27 1.31 -2.67 -3.23
C ALA A 27 0.59 -3.99 -2.91
N THR A 28 0.71 -4.45 -1.66
CA THR A 28 0.18 -5.71 -1.16
C THR A 28 -0.65 -5.44 0.09
N GLU A 29 -1.84 -6.03 0.15
CA GLU A 29 -2.67 -5.98 1.34
C GLU A 29 -2.24 -7.07 2.32
N VAL A 30 -1.92 -6.67 3.55
CA VAL A 30 -1.58 -7.58 4.64
C VAL A 30 -2.64 -7.45 5.74
N ALA A 31 -3.28 -8.56 6.08
CA ALA A 31 -4.15 -8.65 7.24
C ALA A 31 -3.30 -9.07 8.45
N MET A 32 -3.19 -8.21 9.45
CA MET A 32 -2.59 -8.52 10.75
C MET A 32 -3.69 -8.83 11.76
N LYS A 33 -3.68 -10.05 12.30
CA LYS A 33 -4.55 -10.42 13.44
C LYS A 33 -4.04 -9.72 14.70
N GLY A 34 -4.81 -8.80 15.27
CA GLY A 34 -4.49 -8.14 16.53
C GLY A 34 -4.96 -8.93 17.75
N LYS A 35 -4.36 -8.68 18.93
CA LYS A 35 -4.85 -9.18 20.21
C LYS A 35 -6.26 -8.61 20.49
N GLY A 36 -7.22 -9.49 20.80
CA GLY A 36 -8.62 -9.14 21.10
C GLY A 36 -9.64 -9.44 20.00
N GLY A 37 -9.33 -10.31 19.04
CA GLY A 37 -10.26 -10.69 17.96
C GLY A 37 -10.40 -9.65 16.84
N VAL A 38 -9.62 -8.58 16.88
CA VAL A 38 -9.67 -7.50 15.89
C VAL A 38 -8.64 -7.80 14.79
N GLU A 39 -9.13 -8.20 13.63
CA GLU A 39 -8.32 -8.19 12.42
C GLU A 39 -7.96 -6.72 12.09
N ARG A 40 -6.75 -6.45 11.63
CA ARG A 40 -6.35 -5.11 11.15
C ARG A 40 -5.84 -5.29 9.73
N LYS A 41 -6.34 -4.52 8.79
CA LYS A 41 -5.81 -4.53 7.43
C LYS A 41 -4.74 -3.44 7.33
N ALA A 42 -3.65 -3.74 6.64
CA ALA A 42 -2.67 -2.73 6.29
C ALA A 42 -2.28 -2.98 4.85
N MET A 43 -2.17 -1.91 4.08
CA MET A 43 -1.60 -1.96 2.74
C MET A 43 -0.12 -1.65 2.89
N THR A 44 0.75 -2.55 2.43
CA THR A 44 2.19 -2.30 2.32
C THR A 44 2.56 -2.06 0.87
N GLY A 45 3.48 -1.17 0.60
CA GLY A 45 3.99 -0.91 -0.75
C GLY A 45 5.36 -0.26 -0.67
N THR A 46 6.05 -0.12 -1.79
CA THR A 46 7.36 0.54 -1.83
C THR A 46 7.31 1.79 -2.71
N CYS A 47 7.73 2.93 -2.20
CA CYS A 47 7.80 4.15 -3.00
C CYS A 47 8.82 3.99 -4.14
N ALA A 48 8.41 4.23 -5.39
CA ALA A 48 9.28 4.10 -6.57
C ALA A 48 10.43 5.12 -6.63
N VAL A 49 10.36 6.21 -5.86
CA VAL A 49 11.32 7.32 -5.96
C VAL A 49 12.29 7.38 -4.80
N CYS A 50 11.80 7.24 -3.56
CA CYS A 50 12.66 7.22 -2.38
C CYS A 50 12.98 5.81 -1.89
N GLY A 51 12.48 4.77 -2.56
CA GLY A 51 12.67 3.36 -2.19
C GLY A 51 12.12 3.00 -0.81
N THR A 52 11.41 3.91 -0.15
CA THR A 52 11.00 3.71 1.25
C THR A 52 9.74 2.87 1.28
N LYS A 53 9.71 1.83 2.14
CA LYS A 53 8.50 1.05 2.41
C LYS A 53 7.44 1.95 3.03
N MET A 54 6.26 1.89 2.45
CA MET A 54 5.07 2.64 2.83
C MET A 54 4.09 1.64 3.42
N PHE A 55 3.49 2.00 4.54
CA PHE A 55 2.44 1.22 5.16
C PHE A 55 1.24 2.14 5.36
N LYS A 56 0.14 1.84 4.67
CA LYS A 56 -1.16 2.49 4.87
C LYS A 56 -2.00 1.56 5.73
N ILE A 57 -2.13 1.89 7.01
CA ILE A 57 -2.96 1.12 7.93
C ILE A 57 -4.43 1.39 7.55
N LEU A 58 -5.11 0.37 7.04
CA LEU A 58 -6.54 0.40 6.73
C LEU A 58 -7.23 -0.06 8.03
N GLY A 59 -7.71 0.92 8.81
CA GLY A 59 -8.31 0.67 10.13
C GLY A 59 -9.37 -0.44 10.14
N LYS A 60 -9.61 -0.97 11.36
CA LYS A 60 -10.47 -2.11 11.74
C LYS A 60 -11.52 -2.52 10.66
N PRO A 61 -11.58 -3.80 10.22
CA PRO A 61 -12.78 -4.30 9.59
C PRO A 61 -13.91 -4.11 10.61
N LYS A 62 -14.94 -3.36 10.22
CA LYS A 62 -16.22 -3.39 10.92
C LYS A 62 -16.69 -4.85 10.85
N THR A 63 -16.54 -5.56 11.95
CA THR A 63 -17.49 -6.61 12.30
C THR A 63 -18.78 -5.87 12.64
N GLU A 64 -19.73 -5.87 11.70
CA GLU A 64 -21.15 -5.74 12.05
C GLU A 64 -21.58 -6.95 12.88
#